data_AF-A0A7S2K2E2-F1
#
_entry.id   AF-A0A7S2K2E2-F1
#
_cell.length_a   1.000
_cell.length_b   1.000
_cell.length_c   1.000
_cell.angle_alpha   90.00
_cell.angle_beta   90.00
_cell.angle_gamma   90.00
#
_symmetry.space_group_name_H-M   'P 1'
#
loop_
_entity.id
_entity.type
_entity.pdbx_description
1 polymer ?
#
loop_
_entity_poly.entity_id
_entity_poly.type
_entity_poly.pdbx_seq_one_letter_code
_entity_poly.pdbx_strand_id
1 'polypeptide(L)'
;AEQRFSIDMECFLAIVRVFFPERATELEEVQRAFAAEFDYTKEAARQREATAHCSALEGVAVPEPVDHLHPASRPSSGGKVRRPNGLCTKDVLVMERLTGKSLATWSGEIADMLSFEEG
;
A
#
# COMPACT_ATOMS: atom_id res chain seq x y z
N ALA A 1 7.13 -14.53 10.45
CA ALA A 1 7.23 -14.85 9.01
C ALA A 1 8.36 -14.04 8.38
N GLU A 2 8.33 -12.71 8.50
CA GLU A 2 9.37 -11.77 8.03
C GLU A 2 10.82 -12.16 8.38
N GLN A 3 11.10 -12.58 9.62
CA GLN A 3 12.44 -13.00 10.02
C GLN A 3 12.92 -14.24 9.25
N ARG A 4 12.04 -15.21 9.01
CA ARG A 4 12.38 -16.42 8.24
C ARG A 4 12.63 -16.07 6.77
N PHE A 5 11.76 -15.24 6.19
CA PHE A 5 11.94 -14.71 4.84
C PHE A 5 13.27 -13.95 4.69
N SER A 6 13.64 -13.12 5.67
CA SER A 6 14.90 -12.38 5.63
C SER A 6 16.11 -13.31 5.61
N ILE A 7 16.10 -14.34 6.48
CA ILE A 7 17.15 -15.36 6.51
C ILE A 7 17.22 -16.12 5.17
N ASP A 8 16.08 -16.56 4.65
CA ASP A 8 16.02 -17.31 3.39
C ASP A 8 16.54 -16.47 2.21
N MET A 9 16.16 -15.18 2.15
CA MET A 9 16.62 -14.25 1.12
C MET A 9 18.11 -13.93 1.23
N GLU A 10 18.64 -13.78 2.45
CA GLU A 10 20.09 -13.59 2.66
C GLU A 10 20.88 -14.81 2.19
N CYS A 11 20.41 -16.02 2.51
CA CYS A 11 21.02 -17.26 2.02
C CYS A 11 20.96 -17.34 0.49
N PHE A 12 19.82 -17.00 -0.11
CA PHE A 12 19.66 -17.05 -1.56
C PHE A 12 20.53 -15.99 -2.27
N LEU A 13 20.60 -14.78 -1.73
CA LEU A 13 21.49 -13.72 -2.22
C LEU A 13 22.97 -14.12 -2.14
N ALA A 14 23.38 -14.81 -1.07
CA ALA A 14 24.75 -15.31 -0.95
C ALA A 14 25.10 -16.29 -2.08
N ILE A 15 24.18 -17.19 -2.43
CA ILE A 15 24.36 -18.13 -3.55
C ILE A 15 24.41 -17.36 -4.88
N VAL A 16 23.46 -16.44 -5.12
CA VAL A 16 23.39 -15.67 -6.38
C VAL A 16 24.65 -14.82 -6.57
N ARG A 17 25.17 -14.18 -5.53
CA ARG A 17 26.41 -13.39 -5.62
C ARG A 17 27.63 -14.22 -6.02
N VAL A 18 27.64 -15.52 -5.71
CA VAL A 18 28.75 -16.43 -6.07
C VAL A 18 28.57 -16.98 -7.49
N PHE A 19 27.36 -17.45 -7.83
CA PHE A 19 27.13 -18.18 -9.07
C PHE A 19 26.59 -17.32 -10.22
N PHE A 20 25.91 -16.22 -9.93
CA PHE A 20 25.21 -15.33 -10.89
C PHE A 20 25.30 -13.85 -10.46
N PRO A 21 26.51 -13.28 -10.33
CA PRO A 21 26.71 -11.94 -9.74
C PRO A 21 25.97 -10.83 -10.49
N GLU A 22 25.77 -10.97 -11.80
CA GLU A 22 25.02 -10.01 -12.63
C GLU A 22 23.53 -9.93 -12.27
N ARG A 23 22.98 -10.98 -11.63
CA ARG A 23 21.58 -11.08 -11.19
C ARG A 23 21.38 -10.63 -9.75
N ALA A 24 22.46 -10.37 -9.01
CA ALA A 24 22.38 -10.03 -7.59
C ALA A 24 21.55 -8.75 -7.34
N THR A 25 21.73 -7.73 -8.19
CA THR A 25 21.02 -6.44 -8.08
C THR A 25 19.51 -6.62 -8.16
N GLU A 26 19.03 -7.43 -9.09
CA GLU A 26 17.59 -7.68 -9.31
C GLU A 26 16.99 -8.36 -8.07
N LEU A 27 17.72 -9.30 -7.47
CA LEU A 27 17.27 -10.01 -6.27
C LEU A 27 17.31 -9.11 -5.02
N GLU A 28 18.27 -8.19 -4.92
CA GLU A 28 18.30 -7.16 -3.88
C GLU A 28 17.11 -6.21 -3.98
N GLU A 29 16.71 -5.86 -5.21
CA GLU A 29 15.49 -5.08 -5.46
C GLU A 29 14.24 -5.85 -5.02
N VAL A 30 14.15 -7.14 -5.34
CA VAL A 30 13.05 -8.00 -4.86
C VAL A 30 13.02 -8.05 -3.33
N GLN A 31 14.16 -8.25 -2.68
CA GLN A 31 14.24 -8.26 -1.21
C GLN A 31 13.75 -6.93 -0.62
N ARG A 32 14.17 -5.80 -1.21
CA ARG A 32 13.77 -4.47 -0.76
C ARG A 32 12.27 -4.22 -0.95
N ALA A 33 11.73 -4.60 -2.11
CA ALA A 33 10.30 -4.49 -2.40
C ALA A 33 9.49 -5.31 -1.39
N PHE A 34 9.89 -6.55 -1.16
CA PHE A 34 9.20 -7.45 -0.22
C PHE A 34 9.32 -7.01 1.24
N ALA A 35 10.47 -6.45 1.63
CA ALA A 35 10.64 -5.86 2.96
C ALA A 35 9.71 -4.66 3.20
N ALA A 36 9.37 -3.91 2.16
CA ALA A 36 8.40 -2.82 2.25
C ALA A 36 6.95 -3.34 2.46
N GLU A 37 6.62 -4.50 1.91
CA GLU A 37 5.30 -5.14 2.05
C GLU A 37 5.00 -5.63 3.49
N PHE A 38 6.01 -5.76 4.35
CA PHE A 38 5.83 -6.22 5.74
C PHE A 38 5.55 -5.10 6.75
N ASP A 39 5.53 -3.84 6.33
CA ASP A 39 5.31 -2.73 7.26
C ASP A 39 4.32 -1.70 6.70
N TYR A 40 3.04 -1.98 6.92
CA TYR A 40 1.95 -1.09 6.52
C TYR A 40 1.96 0.26 7.22
N THR A 41 2.75 0.46 8.28
CA THR A 41 2.88 1.80 8.90
C THR A 41 3.59 2.78 7.98
N LYS A 42 4.56 2.31 7.19
CA LYS A 42 5.24 3.12 6.18
C LYS A 42 4.32 3.46 5.02
N GLU A 43 3.48 2.50 4.62
CA GLU A 43 2.50 2.72 3.57
C GLU A 43 1.43 3.73 4.00
N ALA A 44 0.94 3.64 5.24
CA ALA A 44 0.05 4.64 5.81
C ALA A 44 0.67 6.05 5.78
N ALA A 45 1.96 6.19 6.13
CA ALA A 45 2.64 7.48 6.09
C ALA A 45 2.71 8.05 4.66
N ARG A 46 3.08 7.23 3.66
CA ARG A 46 3.12 7.64 2.25
C ARG A 46 1.73 8.01 1.72
N GLN A 47 0.72 7.25 2.10
CA GLN A 47 -0.66 7.51 1.69
C GLN A 47 -1.15 8.86 2.25
N ARG A 48 -0.75 9.22 3.47
CA ARG A 48 -1.03 10.54 4.06
C ARG A 48 -0.33 11.68 3.30
N GLU A 49 0.93 11.48 2.89
CA GLU A 49 1.63 12.43 2.01
C GLU A 49 0.92 12.56 0.66
N ALA A 50 0.47 11.46 0.08
CA ALA A 50 -0.29 11.45 -1.17
C ALA A 50 -1.64 12.18 -1.03
N THR A 51 -2.38 11.97 0.06
CA THR A 51 -3.61 12.73 0.36
C THR A 51 -3.34 14.24 0.41
N ALA A 52 -2.23 14.67 1.01
CA ALA A 52 -1.85 16.07 1.05
C ALA A 52 -1.55 16.64 -0.35
N HIS A 53 -0.76 15.92 -1.15
CA HIS A 53 -0.39 16.36 -2.51
C HIS A 53 -1.58 16.35 -3.49
N CYS A 54 -2.48 15.38 -3.37
CA CYS A 54 -3.63 15.24 -4.25
C CYS A 54 -4.83 16.09 -3.82
N SER A 55 -4.80 16.72 -2.64
CA SER A 55 -5.92 17.52 -2.12
C SER A 55 -6.38 18.66 -3.03
N ALA A 56 -5.49 19.16 -3.90
CA ALA A 56 -5.78 20.22 -4.86
C ALA A 56 -6.21 19.71 -6.26
N LEU A 57 -6.19 18.39 -6.50
CA LEU A 57 -6.51 17.80 -7.79
C LEU A 57 -8.00 17.44 -7.86
N GLU A 58 -8.75 18.15 -8.69
CA GLU A 58 -10.15 17.85 -8.92
C GLU A 58 -10.33 16.45 -9.53
N GLY A 59 -11.27 15.67 -8.98
CA GLY A 59 -11.57 14.31 -9.45
C GLY A 59 -10.61 13.22 -8.97
N VAL A 60 -9.58 13.55 -8.18
CA VAL A 60 -8.66 12.56 -7.59
C VAL A 60 -8.94 12.45 -6.09
N ALA A 61 -9.22 11.24 -5.61
CA ALA A 61 -9.41 10.95 -4.19
C ALA A 61 -8.39 9.90 -3.74
N VAL A 62 -7.66 10.19 -2.67
CA VAL A 62 -6.77 9.25 -1.99
C VAL A 62 -7.39 8.95 -0.63
N PRO A 63 -7.72 7.69 -0.28
CA PRO A 63 -8.37 7.38 0.98
C PRO A 63 -7.42 7.68 2.14
N GLU A 64 -7.89 8.31 3.22
CA GLU A 64 -7.01 8.58 4.37
C GLU A 64 -6.81 7.30 5.20
N PRO A 65 -5.58 6.98 5.64
CA PRO A 65 -5.34 5.86 6.55
C PRO A 65 -5.91 6.16 7.94
N VAL A 66 -6.56 5.17 8.56
CA VAL A 66 -7.14 5.25 9.92
C VAL A 66 -6.05 4.97 10.96
N ASP A 67 -4.97 5.74 10.94
CA ASP A 67 -3.88 5.69 11.91
C ASP A 67 -4.18 6.57 13.15
N HIS A 68 -3.19 6.80 14.00
CA HIS A 68 -3.32 7.64 15.20
C HIS A 68 -3.55 9.14 14.90
N LEU A 69 -3.30 9.59 13.67
CA LEU A 69 -3.48 10.99 13.24
C LEU A 69 -4.87 11.21 12.63
N HIS A 70 -5.54 10.14 12.20
CA HIS A 70 -6.85 10.20 11.59
C HIS A 70 -7.91 10.85 12.53
N PRO A 71 -8.80 11.72 12.03
CA PRO A 71 -9.82 12.39 12.86
C PRO A 71 -10.71 11.42 13.66
N ALA A 72 -11.08 10.27 13.08
CA ALA A 72 -11.88 9.24 13.74
C ALA A 72 -11.16 8.54 14.92
N SER A 73 -9.83 8.64 14.97
CA SER A 73 -8.99 8.07 16.05
C SER A 73 -8.87 9.02 17.24
N ARG A 74 -9.30 10.29 17.11
CA ARG A 74 -9.24 11.26 18.21
C ARG A 74 -10.24 10.87 19.32
N PRO A 75 -9.83 10.92 20.59
CA PRO A 75 -10.75 10.66 21.69
C PRO A 75 -11.87 11.70 21.68
N SER A 76 -13.11 11.24 21.67
CA SER A 76 -14.27 12.10 21.84
C SER A 76 -14.14 12.81 23.19
N SER A 77 -14.07 14.14 23.17
CA SER A 77 -13.94 15.01 24.33
C SER A 77 -15.03 14.68 25.36
N GLY A 78 -14.70 13.89 26.39
CA GLY A 78 -15.63 13.61 27.49
C GLY A 78 -15.60 12.19 28.09
N GLY A 79 -14.94 11.22 27.45
CA GLY A 79 -14.89 9.85 27.97
C GLY A 79 -13.47 9.36 28.24
N LYS A 80 -13.21 8.82 29.44
CA LYS A 80 -12.01 8.01 29.77
C LYS A 80 -11.98 6.68 29.01
N VAL A 81 -12.20 6.69 27.69
CA VAL A 81 -12.08 5.52 26.84
C VAL A 81 -10.73 5.63 26.16
N ARG A 82 -9.76 4.81 26.60
CA ARG A 82 -8.51 4.56 25.86
C ARG A 82 -8.87 3.91 24.53
N ARG A 83 -9.27 4.71 23.54
CA ARG A 83 -9.37 4.19 22.17
C ARG A 83 -7.96 3.84 21.70
N PRO A 84 -7.80 2.74 20.96
CA PRO A 84 -6.52 2.40 20.35
C PRO A 84 -6.09 3.55 19.41
N ASN A 85 -4.77 3.79 19.35
CA ASN A 85 -4.11 4.82 18.55
C ASN A 85 -4.28 4.53 17.03
N GLY A 86 -5.49 4.63 16.51
CA GLY A 86 -5.84 4.17 15.17
C GLY A 86 -6.02 2.66 15.06
N LEU A 87 -6.28 2.22 13.82
CA LEU A 87 -6.49 0.84 13.41
C LEU A 87 -5.32 0.29 12.58
N CYS A 88 -4.43 1.16 12.09
CA CYS A 88 -3.24 0.74 11.36
C CYS A 88 -2.19 0.14 12.30
N THR A 89 -1.68 -1.03 11.93
CA THR A 89 -0.57 -1.71 12.58
C THR A 89 0.51 -2.04 11.55
N LYS A 90 1.59 -2.71 11.96
CA LYS A 90 2.60 -3.22 11.02
C LYS A 90 1.99 -4.17 9.98
N ASP A 91 1.02 -4.98 10.40
CA ASP A 91 0.45 -6.08 9.60
C ASP A 91 -0.94 -5.76 9.02
N VAL A 92 -1.54 -4.63 9.38
CA VAL A 92 -2.89 -4.25 8.95
C VAL A 92 -2.93 -2.78 8.57
N LEU A 93 -3.32 -2.49 7.33
CA LEU A 93 -3.67 -1.15 6.85
C LEU A 93 -5.19 -0.99 6.81
N VAL A 94 -5.72 0.02 7.50
CA VAL A 94 -7.15 0.39 7.43
C VAL A 94 -7.24 1.80 6.88
N MET A 95 -8.15 2.03 5.94
CA MET A 95 -8.32 3.32 5.27
C MET A 95 -9.81 3.64 5.05
N GLU A 96 -10.09 4.89 4.73
CA GLU A 96 -11.42 5.31 4.30
C GLU A 96 -11.90 4.51 3.08
N ARG A 97 -13.21 4.21 3.05
CA ARG A 97 -13.80 3.47 1.94
C ARG A 97 -14.06 4.41 0.77
N LEU A 98 -13.40 4.15 -0.36
CA LEU A 98 -13.80 4.72 -1.65
C LEU A 98 -14.84 3.83 -2.34
N THR A 99 -15.71 4.46 -3.12
CA THR A 99 -16.73 3.79 -3.93
C THR A 99 -16.64 4.27 -5.37
N GLY A 100 -16.68 3.34 -6.32
CA GLY A 100 -16.53 3.64 -7.73
C GLY A 100 -16.36 2.37 -8.55
N LYS A 101 -16.21 2.53 -9.87
CA LYS A 101 -15.82 1.42 -10.75
C LYS A 101 -14.30 1.21 -10.66
N SER A 102 -13.87 -0.04 -10.70
CA SER A 102 -12.45 -0.34 -10.87
C SER A 102 -12.00 0.09 -12.27
N LEU A 103 -10.73 0.46 -12.43
CA LEU A 103 -10.18 0.78 -13.75
C LEU A 103 -10.35 -0.37 -14.74
N ALA A 104 -10.20 -1.62 -14.29
CA ALA A 104 -10.39 -2.81 -15.12
C ALA A 104 -11.83 -2.96 -15.62
N THR A 105 -12.82 -2.73 -14.76
CA THR A 105 -14.23 -2.75 -15.14
C THR A 105 -14.55 -1.64 -16.13
N TRP A 106 -14.10 -0.42 -15.83
CA TRP A 106 -14.31 0.73 -16.70
C TRP A 106 -13.65 0.57 -18.07
N SER A 107 -12.41 0.07 -18.12
CA SER A 107 -11.70 -0.15 -19.38
C SER A 107 -12.35 -1.24 -20.24
N GLY A 108 -12.90 -2.29 -19.59
CA GLY A 108 -13.64 -3.34 -20.29
C GLY A 108 -14.90 -2.80 -20.97
N GLU A 109 -15.71 -2.02 -20.24
CA GLU A 109 -16.91 -1.38 -20.78
C GLU A 109 -16.60 -0.45 -21.97
N ILE A 110 -15.50 0.30 -21.89
CA ILE A 110 -15.08 1.18 -22.99
C ILE A 110 -14.63 0.38 -24.21
N ALA A 111 -13.84 -0.67 -24.01
CA ALA A 111 -13.40 -1.52 -25.11
C ALA A 111 -14.60 -2.16 -25.84
N ASP A 112 -15.59 -2.63 -25.08
CA ASP A 112 -16.82 -3.18 -25.63
C ASP A 112 -17.58 -2.12 -26.44
N MET A 113 -17.78 -0.91 -25.89
CA MET A 113 -18.46 0.18 -26.60
C MET A 113 -17.80 0.53 -27.93
N LEU A 114 -16.46 0.60 -27.97
CA LEU A 114 -15.72 0.90 -29.19
C LEU A 114 -15.84 -0.22 -30.24
N SER A 115 -15.96 -1.48 -29.81
CA SER A 115 -16.10 -2.62 -30.72
C SER A 115 -17.45 -2.67 -31.46
N PHE A 116 -18.49 -2.03 -30.91
CA PHE A 116 -19.81 -1.95 -31.54
C PHE A 116 -19.93 -0.84 -32.59
N GLU A 117 -19.04 0.17 -32.59
CA GLU A 117 -19.08 1.26 -33.58
C GLU A 117 -18.40 0.90 -34.90
N GLU A 118 -17.64 -0.20 -34.96
CA GLU A 118 -16.91 -0.67 -36.15
C GLU A 118 -17.64 -1.76 -36.97
N GLY A 119 -18.86 -2.16 -36.59
CA GLY A 119 -19.67 -3.20 -37.25
C GLY A 119 -20.98 -2.70 -37.82
#